data_AF-A0A7V6PXA3-F1
#
_entry.id   AF-A0A7V6PXA3-F1
#
_cell.length_a   1.000
_cell.length_b   1.000
_cell.length_c   1.000
_cell.angle_alpha   90.00
_cell.angle_beta   90.00
_cell.angle_gamma   90.00
#
_symmetry.space_group_name_H-M   'P 1'
#
loop_
_entity.id
_entity.type
_entity.pdbx_description
1 polymer ?
#
loop_
_entity_poly.entity_id
_entity_poly.type
_entity_poly.pdbx_seq_one_letter_code
_entity_poly.pdbx_strand_id
1 'polypeptide(L)'
;MTILIPAYKPDQRLIRLIHDLMKQCEYDIVVVDDGSGPDYKHIFKAILELDCIVLTHEKNRGKGAALKTGFKFIQKTGENTGVVTADCDGQNLAKDIIKVAEALKNEKETIVLGTRQFVGNVPIWSCLGNSITRIVFSFVSGVKVYDTQTGLRGFLAEMLPWLCRIPGDRYEYEMNVLIEAALVGYRFKEIDIETVYLDQNKSSHFHPLRDSLRVCLPIIKFVMSSLISSLVDFVLFVIIQLSTRNLLLAVIGARICSAILNYTINRYYVFSRNKKASIKSSLLKYFILATIVMCANYSVINLFYSIIGISVFFAKILTEITIFFFSYWAQRKFVFVK
;
A
#
# COMPACT_ATOMS: atom_id res chain seq x y z
N MET A 1 18.24 -16.99 8.92
CA MET A 1 17.51 -16.24 7.87
C MET A 1 16.62 -17.25 7.18
N THR A 2 15.36 -16.92 6.94
CA THR A 2 14.41 -17.82 6.28
C THR A 2 13.87 -17.16 5.01
N ILE A 3 13.78 -17.93 3.94
CA ILE A 3 13.12 -17.53 2.70
C ILE A 3 11.67 -17.98 2.78
N LEU A 4 10.74 -17.03 2.67
CA LEU A 4 9.30 -17.27 2.75
C LEU A 4 8.66 -17.09 1.36
N ILE A 5 8.10 -18.17 0.82
CA ILE A 5 7.51 -18.19 -0.53
C ILE A 5 6.00 -18.48 -0.43
N PRO A 6 5.12 -17.46 -0.50
CA PRO A 6 3.69 -17.69 -0.69
C PRO A 6 3.43 -18.21 -2.11
N ALA A 7 2.69 -19.30 -2.22
CA ALA A 7 2.39 -19.95 -3.49
C ALA A 7 0.89 -20.18 -3.68
N TYR A 8 0.37 -19.81 -4.84
CA TYR A 8 -0.98 -20.17 -5.26
C TYR A 8 -0.95 -20.64 -6.70
N LYS A 9 -1.35 -21.90 -6.93
CA LYS A 9 -1.29 -22.58 -8.23
C LYS A 9 0.10 -22.48 -8.89
N PRO A 10 1.19 -22.83 -8.17
CA PRO A 10 2.54 -22.73 -8.70
C PRO A 10 2.76 -23.73 -9.85
N ASP A 11 3.87 -23.60 -10.56
CA ASP A 11 4.35 -24.60 -11.52
C ASP A 11 5.77 -25.06 -11.20
N GLN A 12 6.40 -25.78 -12.14
CA GLN A 12 7.75 -26.32 -11.99
C GLN A 12 8.84 -25.26 -11.73
N ARG A 13 8.58 -23.98 -12.01
CA ARG A 13 9.53 -22.90 -11.72
C ARG A 13 9.76 -22.74 -10.22
N LEU A 14 8.76 -23.00 -9.38
CA LEU A 14 8.94 -22.96 -7.93
C LEU A 14 9.95 -24.01 -7.46
N ILE A 15 9.86 -25.24 -7.98
CA ILE A 15 10.80 -26.31 -7.64
C ILE A 15 12.21 -25.96 -8.10
N ARG A 16 12.36 -25.42 -9.32
CA ARG A 16 13.66 -24.95 -9.83
C ARG A 16 14.26 -23.85 -8.97
N LEU A 17 13.46 -22.86 -8.57
CA LEU A 17 13.89 -21.79 -7.68
C LEU A 17 14.41 -22.35 -6.34
N ILE A 18 13.70 -23.30 -5.75
CA ILE A 18 14.09 -23.94 -4.48
C ILE A 18 15.42 -24.70 -4.66
N HIS A 19 15.56 -25.49 -5.72
CA HIS A 19 16.83 -26.14 -6.05
C HIS A 19 17.98 -25.15 -6.18
N ASP A 20 17.77 -24.04 -6.88
CA ASP A 20 18.80 -23.03 -7.08
C ASP A 20 19.18 -22.33 -5.77
N LEU A 21 18.21 -22.08 -4.89
CA LEU A 21 18.43 -21.53 -3.55
C LEU A 21 19.24 -22.50 -2.67
N MET A 22 18.86 -23.78 -2.61
CA MET A 22 19.56 -24.79 -1.82
C MET A 22 21.01 -25.01 -2.27
N LYS A 23 21.32 -24.79 -3.56
CA LYS A 23 22.69 -24.87 -4.09
C LYS A 23 23.55 -23.67 -3.72
N GLN A 24 22.93 -22.51 -3.46
CA GLN A 24 23.62 -21.23 -3.33
C GLN A 24 23.62 -20.69 -1.89
N CYS A 25 22.77 -21.20 -1.00
CA CYS A 25 22.72 -20.77 0.40
C CYS A 25 22.15 -21.85 1.32
N GLU A 26 22.43 -21.72 2.62
CA GLU A 26 21.95 -22.61 3.69
C GLU A 26 20.76 -22.00 4.46
N TYR A 27 19.96 -21.15 3.81
CA TYR A 27 18.80 -20.53 4.44
C TYR A 27 17.62 -21.49 4.48
N ASP A 28 16.86 -21.49 5.59
CA ASP A 28 15.63 -22.25 5.68
C ASP A 28 14.63 -21.77 4.63
N ILE A 29 13.89 -22.70 4.02
CA ILE A 29 12.86 -22.39 3.04
C ILE A 29 11.50 -22.80 3.58
N VAL A 30 10.62 -21.81 3.73
CA VAL A 30 9.21 -22.00 4.11
C VAL A 30 8.33 -21.63 2.93
N VAL A 31 7.59 -22.60 2.42
CA VAL A 31 6.60 -22.42 1.36
C VAL A 31 5.20 -22.44 1.98
N VAL A 32 4.33 -21.52 1.56
CA VAL A 32 2.93 -21.50 1.99
C VAL A 32 2.03 -21.73 0.78
N ASP A 33 1.44 -22.93 0.68
CA ASP A 33 0.36 -23.22 -0.27
C ASP A 33 -0.93 -22.52 0.18
N ASP A 34 -1.31 -21.45 -0.52
CA ASP A 34 -2.55 -20.71 -0.30
C ASP A 34 -3.77 -21.42 -0.94
N GLY A 35 -3.88 -22.74 -0.71
CA GLY A 35 -5.02 -23.55 -1.16
C GLY A 35 -5.11 -23.71 -2.68
N SER A 36 -4.01 -24.12 -3.31
CA SER A 36 -3.90 -24.31 -4.76
C SER A 36 -4.83 -25.40 -5.33
N GLY A 37 -5.17 -26.39 -4.51
CA GLY A 37 -6.07 -27.49 -4.85
C GLY A 37 -5.36 -28.80 -5.20
N PRO A 38 -6.11 -29.88 -5.48
CA PRO A 38 -5.57 -31.23 -5.64
C PRO A 38 -4.57 -31.36 -6.79
N ASP A 39 -4.79 -30.64 -7.90
CA ASP A 39 -3.95 -30.71 -9.10
C ASP A 39 -2.50 -30.29 -8.85
N TYR A 40 -2.26 -29.46 -7.83
CA TYR A 40 -0.95 -28.89 -7.51
C TYR A 40 -0.22 -29.66 -6.39
N LYS A 41 -0.83 -30.70 -5.80
CA LYS A 41 -0.23 -31.48 -4.71
C LYS A 41 1.12 -32.09 -5.07
N HIS A 42 1.30 -32.48 -6.34
CA HIS A 42 2.55 -33.06 -6.81
C HIS A 42 3.74 -32.09 -6.66
N ILE A 43 3.51 -30.77 -6.81
CA ILE A 43 4.54 -29.75 -6.65
C ILE A 43 4.95 -29.63 -5.18
N PHE A 44 3.97 -29.51 -4.28
CA PHE A 44 4.26 -29.39 -2.84
C PHE A 44 4.85 -30.67 -2.25
N LYS A 45 4.49 -31.84 -2.78
CA LYS A 45 5.12 -33.11 -2.40
C LYS A 45 6.61 -33.11 -2.79
N ALA A 46 6.94 -32.71 -4.02
CA ALA A 46 8.32 -32.59 -4.46
C ALA A 46 9.11 -31.58 -3.59
N ILE A 47 8.48 -30.50 -3.14
CA ILE A 47 9.11 -29.52 -2.23
C ILE A 47 9.38 -30.12 -0.85
N LEU A 48 8.45 -30.92 -0.30
CA LEU A 48 8.67 -31.64 0.97
C LEU A 48 9.82 -32.64 0.88
N GLU A 49 10.04 -33.28 -0.28
CA GLU A 49 11.16 -34.18 -0.54
C GLU A 49 12.52 -33.46 -0.58
N LEU A 50 12.53 -32.12 -0.62
CA LEU A 50 13.72 -31.26 -0.58
C LEU A 50 13.99 -30.69 0.82
N ASP A 51 13.50 -31.34 1.88
CA ASP A 51 13.61 -30.91 3.27
C ASP A 51 13.11 -29.47 3.55
N CYS A 52 12.24 -28.95 2.68
CA CYS A 52 11.61 -27.65 2.86
C CYS A 52 10.34 -27.77 3.71
N ILE A 53 9.98 -26.69 4.40
CA ILE A 53 8.75 -26.64 5.20
C ILE A 53 7.60 -26.17 4.30
N VAL A 54 6.52 -26.94 4.24
CA VAL A 54 5.31 -26.56 3.51
C VAL A 54 4.13 -26.38 4.47
N LEU A 55 3.55 -25.18 4.48
CA LEU A 55 2.32 -24.85 5.20
C LEU A 55 1.17 -24.78 4.20
N THR A 56 0.01 -25.35 4.51
CA THR A 56 -1.12 -25.40 3.56
C THR A 56 -2.38 -24.77 4.13
N HIS A 57 -3.02 -23.92 3.35
CA HIS A 57 -4.38 -23.44 3.57
C HIS A 57 -5.40 -24.36 2.89
N GLU A 58 -6.54 -24.59 3.54
CA GLU A 58 -7.64 -25.38 2.96
C GLU A 58 -8.24 -24.74 1.69
N LYS A 59 -8.21 -23.41 1.60
CA LYS A 59 -8.72 -22.62 0.47
C LYS A 59 -7.88 -21.37 0.29
N ASN A 60 -7.97 -20.74 -0.89
CA ASN A 60 -7.32 -19.46 -1.16
C ASN A 60 -7.80 -18.37 -0.20
N ARG A 61 -6.87 -17.82 0.58
CA ARG A 61 -7.08 -16.71 1.52
C ARG A 61 -6.43 -15.42 1.04
N GLY A 62 -5.49 -15.52 0.11
CA GLY A 62 -4.75 -14.43 -0.51
C GLY A 62 -3.28 -14.37 -0.06
N LYS A 63 -2.46 -13.69 -0.88
CA LYS A 63 -1.01 -13.54 -0.66
C LYS A 63 -0.67 -12.96 0.73
N GLY A 64 -1.37 -11.92 1.17
CA GLY A 64 -1.18 -11.33 2.50
C GLY A 64 -1.48 -12.30 3.63
N ALA A 65 -2.51 -13.14 3.50
CA ALA A 65 -2.81 -14.18 4.48
C ALA A 65 -1.71 -15.27 4.50
N ALA A 66 -1.24 -15.70 3.33
CA ALA A 66 -0.15 -16.67 3.20
C ALA A 66 1.15 -16.15 3.84
N LEU A 67 1.52 -14.89 3.57
CA LEU A 67 2.66 -14.23 4.20
C LEU A 67 2.52 -14.20 5.73
N LYS A 68 1.36 -13.80 6.26
CA LYS A 68 1.13 -13.80 7.72
C LYS A 68 1.20 -15.19 8.33
N THR A 69 0.74 -16.23 7.64
CA THR A 69 0.89 -17.62 8.09
C THR A 69 2.37 -18.00 8.21
N GLY A 70 3.16 -17.69 7.19
CA GLY A 70 4.61 -17.88 7.21
C GLY A 70 5.31 -17.09 8.32
N PHE A 71 5.00 -15.80 8.47
CA PHE A 71 5.57 -14.97 9.53
C PHE A 71 5.28 -15.52 10.93
N LYS A 72 4.05 -15.98 11.19
CA LYS A 72 3.68 -16.61 12.47
C LYS A 72 4.42 -17.91 12.72
N PHE A 73 4.60 -18.73 11.68
CA PHE A 73 5.35 -19.97 11.78
C PHE A 73 6.81 -19.70 12.13
N ILE A 74 7.47 -18.83 11.36
CA ILE A 74 8.88 -18.46 11.56
C ILE A 74 9.09 -17.82 12.94
N GLN A 75 8.16 -16.98 13.38
CA GLN A 75 8.20 -16.39 14.72
C GLN A 75 8.20 -17.47 15.82
N LYS A 76 7.46 -18.56 15.65
CA LYS A 76 7.38 -19.64 16.65
C LYS A 76 8.65 -20.50 16.70
N THR A 77 9.37 -20.62 15.59
CA THR A 77 10.62 -21.41 15.54
C THR A 77 11.77 -20.75 16.30
N GLY A 78 11.73 -19.43 16.53
CA GLY A 78 12.64 -18.73 17.45
C GLY A 78 14.10 -18.55 17.00
N GLU A 79 14.56 -19.29 16.00
CA GLU A 79 15.98 -19.35 15.58
C GLU A 79 16.36 -18.35 14.48
N ASN A 80 15.45 -17.48 14.07
CA ASN A 80 15.64 -16.70 12.86
C ASN A 80 16.06 -15.24 13.11
N THR A 81 17.07 -14.78 12.37
CA THR A 81 17.53 -13.39 12.31
C THR A 81 16.69 -12.49 11.39
N GLY A 82 15.98 -13.06 10.41
CA GLY A 82 15.17 -12.30 9.46
C GLY A 82 14.46 -13.16 8.40
N VAL A 83 13.54 -12.55 7.66
CA VAL A 83 12.76 -13.21 6.62
C VAL A 83 12.91 -12.47 5.31
N VAL A 84 13.21 -13.20 4.23
CA VAL A 84 13.15 -12.69 2.87
C VAL A 84 11.95 -13.31 2.16
N THR A 85 11.02 -12.48 1.71
CA THR A 85 9.88 -12.95 0.91
C THR A 85 10.27 -13.05 -0.56
N ALA A 86 9.78 -14.06 -1.28
CA ALA A 86 9.97 -14.18 -2.73
C ALA A 86 8.70 -14.69 -3.41
N ASP A 87 8.50 -14.34 -4.67
CA ASP A 87 7.35 -14.78 -5.47
C ASP A 87 7.59 -16.16 -6.09
N CYS A 88 6.52 -16.97 -6.18
CA CYS A 88 6.59 -18.35 -6.66
C CYS A 88 6.57 -18.50 -8.20
N ASP A 89 6.49 -17.40 -8.95
CA ASP A 89 6.27 -17.41 -10.40
C ASP A 89 7.57 -17.40 -11.24
N GLY A 90 8.72 -17.49 -10.56
CA GLY A 90 10.04 -17.53 -11.18
C GLY A 90 10.56 -16.17 -11.64
N GLN A 91 9.92 -15.06 -11.26
CA GLN A 91 10.44 -13.72 -11.55
C GLN A 91 11.63 -13.32 -10.66
N ASN A 92 11.76 -13.95 -9.48
CA ASN A 92 12.87 -13.71 -8.57
C ASN A 92 13.94 -14.77 -8.76
N LEU A 93 15.17 -14.34 -9.07
CA LEU A 93 16.32 -15.22 -9.17
C LEU A 93 16.90 -15.52 -7.78
N ALA A 94 17.42 -16.72 -7.58
CA ALA A 94 18.07 -17.14 -6.33
C ALA A 94 19.15 -16.13 -5.88
N LYS A 95 19.99 -15.66 -6.82
CA LYS A 95 21.03 -14.65 -6.55
C LYS A 95 20.47 -13.35 -5.98
N ASP A 96 19.30 -12.90 -6.44
CA ASP A 96 18.69 -11.64 -6.00
C ASP A 96 18.07 -11.80 -4.61
N ILE A 97 17.48 -12.97 -4.33
CA ILE A 97 16.97 -13.32 -3.00
C ILE A 97 18.13 -13.33 -1.99
N ILE A 98 19.26 -13.95 -2.34
CA ILE A 98 20.45 -14.00 -1.50
C ILE A 98 21.03 -12.59 -1.28
N LYS A 99 21.10 -11.76 -2.34
CA LYS A 99 21.56 -10.37 -2.25
C LYS A 99 20.72 -9.55 -1.27
N VAL A 100 19.39 -9.71 -1.28
CA VAL A 100 18.49 -9.07 -0.30
C VAL A 100 18.71 -9.61 1.11
N ALA A 101 18.89 -10.93 1.26
CA ALA A 101 19.18 -11.56 2.55
C ALA A 101 20.49 -11.05 3.16
N GLU A 102 21.54 -10.91 2.35
CA GLU A 102 22.84 -10.39 2.77
C GLU A 102 22.76 -8.90 3.14
N ALA A 103 22.08 -8.11 2.32
CA ALA A 103 21.87 -6.69 2.59
C ALA A 103 21.11 -6.46 3.91
N LEU A 104 20.25 -7.39 4.34
CA LEU A 104 19.48 -7.32 5.57
C LEU A 104 20.32 -7.57 6.84
N LYS A 105 21.39 -8.38 6.75
CA LYS A 105 22.19 -8.81 7.94
C LYS A 105 22.79 -7.65 8.74
N ASN A 106 23.12 -6.55 8.08
CA ASN A 106 23.80 -5.40 8.68
C ASN A 106 22.86 -4.24 9.02
N GLU A 107 21.56 -4.44 8.87
CA GLU A 107 20.58 -3.38 8.99
C GLU A 107 19.89 -3.37 10.35
N LYS A 108 19.39 -2.20 10.73
CA LYS A 108 18.51 -1.98 11.89
C LYS A 108 17.35 -1.11 11.46
N GLU A 109 16.14 -1.46 11.92
CA GLU A 109 14.92 -0.71 11.65
C GLU A 109 14.72 -0.38 10.15
N THR A 110 15.14 -1.29 9.27
CA THR A 110 15.19 -1.08 7.83
C THR A 110 14.59 -2.27 7.10
N ILE A 111 13.72 -1.99 6.15
CA ILE A 111 13.16 -2.97 5.21
C ILE A 111 14.00 -2.92 3.94
N VAL A 112 14.53 -4.07 3.54
CA VAL A 112 15.28 -4.19 2.28
C VAL A 112 14.31 -4.55 1.17
N LEU A 113 14.31 -3.80 0.08
CA LEU A 113 13.44 -4.04 -1.07
C LEU A 113 14.29 -4.46 -2.27
N GLY A 114 13.95 -5.58 -2.90
CA GLY A 114 14.48 -5.95 -4.19
C GLY A 114 13.79 -5.12 -5.26
N THR A 115 14.47 -4.12 -5.80
CA THR A 115 13.90 -3.12 -6.70
C THR A 115 14.17 -3.51 -8.14
N ARG A 116 13.09 -3.69 -8.91
CA ARG A 116 13.19 -4.03 -10.33
C ARG A 116 13.70 -2.83 -11.11
N GLN A 117 14.74 -3.03 -11.91
CA GLN A 117 15.15 -2.02 -12.86
C GLN A 117 14.16 -2.01 -14.04
N PHE A 118 13.37 -0.94 -14.16
CA PHE A 118 12.45 -0.74 -15.29
C PHE A 118 13.20 -0.31 -16.56
N VAL A 119 14.27 -1.02 -16.91
CA VAL A 119 15.15 -0.74 -18.03
C VAL A 119 14.99 -1.87 -19.06
N GLY A 120 14.74 -1.52 -20.32
CA GLY A 120 14.55 -2.49 -21.40
C GLY A 120 13.07 -2.85 -21.66
N ASN A 121 12.82 -4.10 -22.04
CA ASN A 121 11.54 -4.55 -22.63
C ASN A 121 10.47 -4.87 -21.57
N VAL A 122 10.15 -3.89 -20.72
CA VAL A 122 9.16 -4.06 -19.65
C VAL A 122 7.74 -3.89 -20.20
N PRO A 123 6.76 -4.73 -19.82
CA PRO A 123 5.36 -4.50 -20.16
C PRO A 123 4.88 -3.12 -19.71
N ILE A 124 4.38 -2.32 -20.65
CA ILE A 124 3.95 -0.92 -20.45
C ILE A 124 2.96 -0.80 -19.27
N TRP A 125 2.04 -1.75 -19.14
CA TRP A 125 1.06 -1.78 -18.06
C TRP A 125 1.66 -2.00 -16.66
N SER A 126 2.77 -2.73 -16.56
CA SER A 126 3.52 -2.90 -15.31
C SER A 126 4.23 -1.60 -14.92
N CYS A 127 4.84 -0.90 -15.89
CA CYS A 127 5.45 0.41 -15.65
C CYS A 127 4.42 1.46 -15.22
N LEU A 128 3.27 1.53 -15.91
CA LEU A 128 2.21 2.49 -15.58
C LEU A 128 1.60 2.19 -14.21
N GLY A 129 1.29 0.92 -13.93
CA GLY A 129 0.78 0.47 -12.63
C GLY A 129 1.70 0.87 -11.49
N ASN A 130 3.02 0.55 -11.60
CA ASN A 130 3.97 0.92 -10.56
C ASN A 130 4.16 2.45 -10.45
N SER A 131 4.12 3.20 -11.56
CA SER A 131 4.23 4.65 -11.54
C SER A 131 3.09 5.30 -10.75
N ILE A 132 1.85 4.84 -10.96
CA ILE A 132 0.68 5.32 -10.21
C ILE A 132 0.82 4.97 -8.73
N THR A 133 1.15 3.72 -8.41
CA THR A 133 1.27 3.29 -7.01
C THR A 133 2.44 3.98 -6.30
N ARG A 134 3.52 4.30 -7.01
CA ARG A 134 4.67 5.07 -6.50
C ARG A 134 4.29 6.50 -6.14
N ILE A 135 3.56 7.21 -7.03
CA ILE A 135 3.10 8.57 -6.77
C ILE A 135 2.19 8.58 -5.54
N VAL A 136 1.22 7.67 -5.52
CA VAL A 136 0.30 7.49 -4.39
C VAL A 136 1.07 7.20 -3.10
N PHE A 137 2.00 6.25 -3.13
CA PHE A 137 2.80 5.89 -1.95
C PHE A 137 3.60 7.09 -1.45
N SER A 138 4.40 7.71 -2.31
CA SER A 138 5.26 8.83 -1.93
C SER A 138 4.48 10.00 -1.36
N PHE A 139 3.29 10.24 -1.89
CA PHE A 139 2.42 11.28 -1.39
C PHE A 139 1.88 10.95 0.01
N VAL A 140 1.44 9.71 0.21
CA VAL A 140 0.78 9.28 1.45
C VAL A 140 1.78 9.06 2.58
N SER A 141 2.94 8.49 2.29
CA SER A 141 3.98 8.17 3.27
C SER A 141 4.95 9.33 3.52
N GLY A 142 5.12 10.23 2.54
CA GLY A 142 6.20 11.23 2.52
C GLY A 142 7.58 10.63 2.21
N VAL A 143 7.65 9.34 1.86
CA VAL A 143 8.89 8.61 1.58
C VAL A 143 8.88 8.11 0.14
N LYS A 144 10.02 8.21 -0.55
CA LYS A 144 10.15 7.71 -1.92
C LYS A 144 10.66 6.27 -1.89
N VAL A 145 9.99 5.39 -2.64
CA VAL A 145 10.40 4.03 -2.95
C VAL A 145 10.23 3.85 -4.45
N TYR A 146 11.22 3.30 -5.14
CA TYR A 146 11.19 3.19 -6.60
C TYR A 146 10.23 2.09 -7.09
N ASP A 147 10.25 0.92 -6.45
CA ASP A 147 9.36 -0.19 -6.77
C ASP A 147 8.44 -0.55 -5.60
N THR A 148 7.21 -0.06 -5.66
CA THR A 148 6.20 -0.30 -4.62
C THR A 148 5.52 -1.66 -4.74
N GLN A 149 5.69 -2.33 -5.89
CA GLN A 149 5.01 -3.57 -6.25
C GLN A 149 5.92 -4.79 -6.16
N THR A 150 7.17 -4.64 -5.74
CA THR A 150 8.06 -5.78 -5.52
C THR A 150 7.53 -6.69 -4.41
N GLY A 151 7.51 -8.01 -4.69
CA GLY A 151 7.29 -9.06 -3.69
C GLY A 151 8.57 -9.54 -3.01
N LEU A 152 9.74 -9.14 -3.53
CA LEU A 152 11.04 -9.49 -2.97
C LEU A 152 11.43 -8.49 -1.87
N ARG A 153 11.28 -8.89 -0.61
CA ARG A 153 11.46 -8.01 0.55
C ARG A 153 12.14 -8.70 1.71
N GLY A 154 13.10 -8.04 2.34
CA GLY A 154 13.78 -8.46 3.56
C GLY A 154 13.25 -7.74 4.79
N PHE A 155 12.91 -8.51 5.83
CA PHE A 155 12.43 -8.02 7.12
C PHE A 155 13.22 -8.65 8.27
N LEU A 156 13.61 -7.84 9.26
CA LEU A 156 14.22 -8.38 10.47
C LEU A 156 13.19 -9.18 11.29
N ALA A 157 13.65 -10.20 12.02
CA ALA A 157 12.75 -11.07 12.78
C ALA A 157 11.92 -10.33 13.84
N GLU A 158 12.47 -9.25 14.41
CA GLU A 158 11.77 -8.35 15.34
C GLU A 158 10.53 -7.68 14.73
N MET A 159 10.45 -7.59 13.40
CA MET A 159 9.33 -6.97 12.68
C MET A 159 8.15 -7.93 12.49
N LEU A 160 8.35 -9.25 12.64
CA LEU A 160 7.31 -10.27 12.38
C LEU A 160 6.02 -10.08 13.19
N PRO A 161 6.04 -9.76 14.51
CA PRO A 161 4.82 -9.50 15.26
C PRO A 161 4.04 -8.29 14.71
N TRP A 162 4.76 -7.26 14.25
CA TRP A 162 4.16 -6.06 13.66
C TRP A 162 3.58 -6.36 12.28
N LEU A 163 4.32 -7.06 11.41
CA LEU A 163 3.88 -7.50 10.09
C LEU A 163 2.55 -8.29 10.15
N CYS A 164 2.41 -9.15 11.16
CA CYS A 164 1.19 -9.94 11.36
C CYS A 164 -0.06 -9.10 11.68
N ARG A 165 0.11 -7.88 12.21
CA ARG A 165 -0.99 -6.97 12.60
C ARG A 165 -1.43 -6.07 11.45
N ILE A 166 -0.60 -5.94 10.40
CA ILE A 166 -0.90 -5.09 9.25
C ILE A 166 -2.12 -5.65 8.51
N PRO A 167 -3.10 -4.81 8.16
CA PRO A 167 -4.32 -5.27 7.53
C PRO A 167 -4.14 -5.61 6.05
N GLY A 168 -5.07 -6.40 5.52
CA GLY A 168 -5.06 -6.86 4.12
C GLY A 168 -4.62 -8.31 4.05
N ASP A 169 -5.32 -9.09 3.24
CA ASP A 169 -5.09 -10.54 3.14
C ASP A 169 -4.75 -10.95 1.71
N ARG A 170 -4.91 -10.06 0.72
CA ARG A 170 -4.48 -10.26 -0.66
C ARG A 170 -3.31 -9.33 -0.98
N TYR A 171 -3.11 -8.98 -2.26
CA TYR A 171 -1.99 -8.16 -2.72
C TYR A 171 -1.95 -6.76 -2.10
N GLU A 172 -3.08 -6.18 -1.65
CA GLU A 172 -3.08 -4.89 -0.96
C GLU A 172 -2.27 -4.89 0.35
N TYR A 173 -2.05 -6.06 0.94
CA TYR A 173 -1.21 -6.21 2.13
C TYR A 173 0.18 -5.63 1.91
N GLU A 174 0.79 -5.89 0.76
CA GLU A 174 2.16 -5.46 0.46
C GLU A 174 2.28 -3.94 0.40
N MET A 175 1.30 -3.24 -0.18
CA MET A 175 1.28 -1.77 -0.13
C MET A 175 1.05 -1.28 1.31
N ASN A 176 0.13 -1.91 2.06
CA ASN A 176 -0.11 -1.53 3.45
C ASN A 176 1.16 -1.69 4.29
N VAL A 177 1.98 -2.72 4.06
CA VAL A 177 3.29 -2.89 4.72
C VAL A 177 4.18 -1.69 4.48
N LEU A 178 4.34 -1.24 3.23
CA LEU A 178 5.19 -0.08 2.92
C LEU A 178 4.65 1.20 3.58
N ILE A 179 3.34 1.43 3.48
CA ILE A 179 2.70 2.63 4.04
C ILE A 179 2.85 2.64 5.56
N GLU A 180 2.50 1.55 6.24
CA GLU A 180 2.58 1.48 7.70
C GLU A 180 4.05 1.53 8.15
N ALA A 181 4.99 0.95 7.41
CA ALA A 181 6.43 1.02 7.70
C ALA A 181 6.95 2.47 7.73
N ALA A 182 6.61 3.24 6.70
CA ALA A 182 6.99 4.64 6.63
C ALA A 182 6.39 5.48 7.77
N LEU A 183 5.18 5.14 8.22
CA LEU A 183 4.50 5.85 9.31
C LEU A 183 5.09 5.56 10.69
N VAL A 184 5.54 4.32 10.93
CA VAL A 184 6.19 3.95 12.20
C VAL A 184 7.68 4.29 12.22
N GLY A 185 8.24 4.77 11.11
CA GLY A 185 9.61 5.28 11.02
C GLY A 185 10.64 4.28 10.51
N TYR A 186 10.23 3.12 9.98
CA TYR A 186 11.18 2.20 9.34
C TYR A 186 11.77 2.83 8.08
N ARG A 187 13.06 2.59 7.86
CA ARG A 187 13.76 3.02 6.64
C ARG A 187 13.59 1.98 5.55
N PHE A 188 13.79 2.40 4.30
CA PHE A 188 13.83 1.50 3.15
C PHE A 188 15.23 1.52 2.54
N LYS A 189 15.76 0.35 2.23
CA LYS A 189 16.99 0.17 1.45
C LYS A 189 16.64 -0.58 0.18
N GLU A 190 16.85 0.07 -0.95
CA GLU A 190 16.56 -0.50 -2.27
C GLU A 190 17.80 -1.17 -2.84
N ILE A 191 17.66 -2.42 -3.25
CA ILE A 191 18.71 -3.23 -3.86
C ILE A 191 18.24 -3.60 -5.25
N ASP A 192 19.00 -3.20 -6.26
CA ASP A 192 18.66 -3.54 -7.64
C ASP A 192 18.69 -5.05 -7.86
N ILE A 193 17.62 -5.56 -8.47
CA ILE A 193 17.45 -6.96 -8.84
C ILE A 193 17.20 -7.10 -10.34
N GLU A 194 17.63 -8.22 -10.91
CA GLU A 194 17.35 -8.56 -12.29
C GLU A 194 15.95 -9.17 -12.39
N THR A 195 15.05 -8.51 -13.13
CA THR A 195 13.68 -9.03 -13.28
C THR A 195 13.57 -9.86 -14.54
N VAL A 196 13.21 -11.13 -14.37
CA VAL A 196 12.91 -12.00 -15.50
C VAL A 196 11.44 -11.85 -15.88
N TYR A 197 11.15 -11.07 -16.92
CA TYR A 197 9.80 -10.95 -17.48
C TYR A 197 9.49 -12.14 -18.40
N LEU A 198 8.99 -13.24 -17.83
CA LEU A 198 8.57 -14.42 -18.59
C LEU A 198 7.14 -14.24 -19.13
N ASP A 199 6.92 -14.52 -20.42
CA ASP A 199 5.62 -14.57 -21.09
C ASP A 199 4.68 -13.38 -20.79
N GLN A 200 5.20 -12.16 -20.73
CA GLN A 200 4.44 -10.94 -20.39
C GLN A 200 3.69 -11.02 -19.05
N ASN A 201 4.24 -11.72 -18.05
CA ASN A 201 3.65 -11.93 -16.72
C ASN A 201 2.33 -12.74 -16.71
N LYS A 202 2.07 -13.59 -17.72
CA LYS A 202 0.85 -14.44 -17.77
C LYS A 202 0.68 -15.36 -16.56
N SER A 203 1.76 -15.79 -15.93
CA SER A 203 1.73 -16.64 -14.73
C SER A 203 1.53 -15.86 -13.44
N SER A 204 1.66 -14.53 -13.47
CA SER A 204 1.34 -13.72 -12.31
C SER A 204 -0.18 -13.68 -12.16
N HIS A 205 -0.68 -14.17 -11.02
CA HIS A 205 -2.09 -14.03 -10.67
C HIS A 205 -2.46 -12.60 -10.23
N PHE A 206 -1.50 -11.68 -10.27
CA PHE A 206 -1.71 -10.26 -10.06
C PHE A 206 -2.43 -9.65 -11.26
N HIS A 207 -3.61 -9.07 -11.03
CA HIS A 207 -4.37 -8.39 -12.07
C HIS A 207 -4.09 -6.88 -11.99
N PRO A 208 -3.27 -6.31 -12.90
CA PRO A 208 -2.70 -4.98 -12.72
C PRO A 208 -3.72 -3.89 -12.42
N LEU A 209 -4.86 -3.89 -13.11
CA LEU A 209 -5.91 -2.87 -12.92
C LEU A 209 -6.73 -3.13 -11.65
N ARG A 210 -7.23 -4.35 -11.43
CA ARG A 210 -8.12 -4.65 -10.31
C ARG A 210 -7.41 -4.55 -8.96
N ASP A 211 -6.17 -5.04 -8.89
CA ASP A 211 -5.41 -5.04 -7.65
C ASP A 211 -4.83 -3.64 -7.36
N SER A 212 -4.42 -2.88 -8.38
CA SER A 212 -4.06 -1.46 -8.21
C SER A 212 -5.26 -0.61 -7.76
N LEU A 213 -6.47 -0.90 -8.26
CA LEU A 213 -7.69 -0.23 -7.80
C LEU A 213 -8.02 -0.55 -6.34
N ARG A 214 -7.78 -1.78 -5.86
CA ARG A 214 -7.92 -2.09 -4.43
C ARG A 214 -6.91 -1.33 -3.57
N VAL A 215 -5.68 -1.20 -4.06
CA VAL A 215 -4.65 -0.38 -3.41
C VAL A 215 -5.08 1.10 -3.35
N CYS A 216 -5.70 1.62 -4.41
CA CYS A 216 -6.21 2.99 -4.47
C CYS A 216 -7.56 3.17 -3.76
N LEU A 217 -8.24 2.10 -3.34
CA LEU A 217 -9.59 2.15 -2.77
C LEU A 217 -9.73 3.10 -1.57
N PRO A 218 -8.77 3.22 -0.63
CA PRO A 218 -8.85 4.21 0.44
C PRO A 218 -8.86 5.65 -0.07
N ILE A 219 -8.09 5.94 -1.14
CA ILE A 219 -8.05 7.27 -1.77
C ILE A 219 -9.35 7.51 -2.53
N ILE A 220 -9.83 6.52 -3.29
CA ILE A 220 -11.11 6.63 -4.00
C ILE A 220 -12.26 6.88 -3.02
N LYS A 221 -12.30 6.18 -1.87
CA LYS A 221 -13.30 6.43 -0.83
C LYS A 221 -13.23 7.87 -0.29
N PHE A 222 -12.03 8.42 -0.15
CA PHE A 222 -11.83 9.81 0.28
C PHE A 222 -12.23 10.83 -0.81
N VAL A 223 -11.96 10.55 -2.09
CA VAL A 223 -12.48 11.34 -3.21
C VAL A 223 -14.00 11.35 -3.17
N MET A 224 -14.62 10.18 -3.06
CA MET A 224 -16.07 10.05 -3.05
C MET A 224 -16.72 10.74 -1.85
N SER A 225 -16.14 10.64 -0.65
CA SER A 225 -16.65 11.37 0.52
C SER A 225 -16.58 12.88 0.34
N SER A 226 -15.49 13.37 -0.25
CA SER A 226 -15.30 14.80 -0.55
C SER A 226 -16.27 15.30 -1.62
N LEU A 227 -16.50 14.51 -2.68
CA LEU A 227 -17.46 14.84 -3.75
C LEU A 227 -18.91 14.87 -3.23
N ILE A 228 -19.31 13.86 -2.44
CA ILE A 228 -20.63 13.83 -1.80
C ILE A 228 -20.81 15.05 -0.90
N SER A 229 -19.80 15.39 -0.11
CA SER A 229 -19.86 16.54 0.78
C SER A 229 -19.95 17.86 0.02
N SER A 230 -19.22 18.00 -1.09
CA SER A 230 -19.30 19.17 -1.97
C SER A 230 -20.67 19.29 -2.64
N LEU A 231 -21.29 18.17 -3.03
CA LEU A 231 -22.64 18.19 -3.61
C LEU A 231 -23.67 18.62 -2.56
N VAL A 232 -23.56 18.10 -1.33
CA VAL A 232 -24.42 18.49 -0.22
C VAL A 232 -24.24 19.96 0.15
N ASP A 233 -23.00 20.45 0.15
CA ASP A 233 -22.68 21.87 0.34
C ASP A 233 -23.43 22.76 -0.68
N PHE A 234 -23.35 22.40 -1.96
CA PHE A 234 -24.01 23.14 -3.03
C PHE A 234 -25.54 23.14 -2.89
N VAL A 235 -26.14 21.96 -2.65
CA VAL A 235 -27.59 21.83 -2.49
C VAL A 235 -28.10 22.61 -1.27
N LEU A 236 -27.43 22.48 -0.13
CA LEU A 236 -27.79 23.21 1.09
C LEU A 236 -27.64 24.72 0.92
N PHE A 237 -26.58 25.16 0.24
CA PHE A 237 -26.40 26.58 -0.06
C PHE A 237 -27.59 27.13 -0.85
N VAL A 238 -28.01 26.43 -1.92
CA VAL A 238 -29.15 26.84 -2.75
C VAL A 238 -30.44 26.89 -1.93
N ILE A 239 -30.72 25.86 -1.13
CA ILE A 239 -31.94 25.79 -0.30
C ILE A 239 -31.98 26.93 0.72
N ILE A 240 -30.89 27.10 1.50
CA ILE A 240 -30.85 28.13 2.55
C ILE A 240 -30.91 29.53 1.93
N GLN A 241 -30.26 29.74 0.79
CA GLN A 241 -30.28 31.02 0.08
C GLN A 241 -31.70 31.35 -0.44
N LEU A 242 -32.41 30.37 -1.00
CA LEU A 242 -33.78 30.57 -1.47
C LEU A 242 -34.76 30.83 -0.32
N SER A 243 -34.58 30.20 0.84
CA SER A 243 -35.46 30.35 2.00
C SER A 243 -35.19 31.61 2.82
N THR A 244 -33.93 31.95 3.07
CA THR A 244 -33.55 33.04 4.00
C THR A 244 -33.19 34.35 3.30
N ARG A 245 -32.80 34.28 2.01
CA ARG A 245 -32.20 35.39 1.24
C ARG A 245 -30.97 36.02 1.88
N ASN A 246 -30.42 35.40 2.93
CA ASN A 246 -29.25 35.87 3.64
C ASN A 246 -28.03 35.05 3.21
N LEU A 247 -27.18 35.68 2.40
CA LEU A 247 -25.99 35.06 1.83
C LEU A 247 -25.05 34.50 2.91
N LEU A 248 -24.87 35.23 4.01
CA LEU A 248 -23.96 34.82 5.08
C LEU A 248 -24.47 33.55 5.76
N LEU A 249 -25.76 33.48 6.06
CA LEU A 249 -26.39 32.29 6.65
C LEU A 249 -26.33 31.09 5.70
N ALA A 250 -26.53 31.30 4.40
CA ALA A 250 -26.45 30.23 3.40
C ALA A 250 -25.03 29.65 3.28
N VAL A 251 -24.00 30.50 3.20
CA VAL A 251 -22.60 30.06 3.08
C VAL A 251 -22.16 29.33 4.35
N ILE A 252 -22.40 29.90 5.53
CA ILE A 252 -21.94 29.31 6.80
C ILE A 252 -22.70 28.02 7.10
N GLY A 253 -24.03 28.02 6.96
CA GLY A 253 -24.87 26.87 7.24
C GLY A 253 -24.52 25.67 6.36
N ALA A 254 -24.41 25.88 5.04
CA ALA A 254 -24.02 24.84 4.10
C ALA A 254 -22.63 24.26 4.42
N ARG A 255 -21.66 25.14 4.70
CA ARG A 255 -20.27 24.74 4.99
C ARG A 255 -20.14 23.93 6.28
N ILE A 256 -20.87 24.29 7.33
CA ILE A 256 -20.86 23.55 8.60
C ILE A 256 -21.47 22.16 8.39
N CYS A 257 -22.63 22.08 7.75
CA CYS A 257 -23.32 20.80 7.52
C CYS A 257 -22.50 19.87 6.61
N SER A 258 -21.95 20.39 5.51
CA SER A 258 -21.10 19.60 4.59
C SER A 258 -19.81 19.14 5.25
N ALA A 259 -19.19 19.97 6.09
CA ALA A 259 -18.00 19.61 6.86
C ALA A 259 -18.28 18.49 7.89
N ILE A 260 -19.41 18.54 8.60
CA ILE A 260 -19.82 17.50 9.55
C ILE A 260 -20.07 16.17 8.81
N LEU A 261 -20.75 16.21 7.66
CA LEU A 261 -20.98 15.03 6.84
C LEU A 261 -19.65 14.44 6.36
N ASN A 262 -18.76 15.26 5.82
CA ASN A 262 -17.46 14.82 5.33
C ASN A 262 -16.63 14.16 6.45
N TYR A 263 -16.57 14.80 7.63
CA TYR A 263 -15.92 14.24 8.80
C TYR A 263 -16.52 12.88 9.20
N THR A 264 -17.86 12.77 9.19
CA THR A 264 -18.56 11.54 9.57
C THR A 264 -18.25 10.40 8.60
N ILE A 265 -18.34 10.66 7.29
CA ILE A 265 -18.00 9.67 6.26
C ILE A 265 -16.53 9.28 6.37
N ASN A 266 -15.63 10.25 6.52
CA ASN A 266 -14.20 9.99 6.63
C ASN A 266 -13.87 9.17 7.88
N ARG A 267 -14.47 9.47 9.03
CA ARG A 267 -14.25 8.71 10.27
C ARG A 267 -14.76 7.28 10.18
N TYR A 268 -15.97 7.07 9.65
CA TYR A 268 -16.63 5.76 9.68
C TYR A 268 -16.32 4.86 8.49
N TYR A 269 -16.05 5.42 7.30
CA TYR A 269 -15.92 4.65 6.07
C TYR A 269 -14.52 4.73 5.43
N VAL A 270 -13.83 5.88 5.53
CA VAL A 270 -12.49 6.07 4.93
C VAL A 270 -11.39 5.63 5.92
N PHE A 271 -11.44 6.14 7.15
CA PHE A 271 -10.48 5.93 8.23
C PHE A 271 -11.07 5.05 9.35
N SER A 272 -12.00 4.16 8.99
CA SER A 272 -12.77 3.30 9.89
C SER A 272 -11.95 2.43 10.86
N ARG A 273 -10.63 2.37 10.66
CA ARG A 273 -9.66 1.63 11.48
C ARG A 273 -9.10 2.46 12.65
N ASN A 274 -9.13 3.79 12.59
CA ASN A 274 -8.66 4.71 13.64
C ASN A 274 -9.78 5.22 14.56
N LYS A 275 -10.77 4.37 14.86
CA LYS A 275 -11.91 4.69 15.75
C LYS A 275 -11.53 5.09 17.20
N LYS A 276 -10.24 4.99 17.56
CA LYS A 276 -9.73 5.24 18.92
C LYS A 276 -9.54 6.74 19.26
N ALA A 277 -9.56 7.64 18.28
CA ALA A 277 -9.44 9.08 18.55
C ALA A 277 -10.74 9.64 19.16
N SER A 278 -10.65 10.40 20.24
CA SER A 278 -11.79 11.08 20.87
C SER A 278 -12.55 11.95 19.87
N ILE A 279 -13.88 11.84 19.85
CA ILE A 279 -14.75 12.58 18.91
C ILE A 279 -14.53 14.09 19.03
N LYS A 280 -14.45 14.62 20.25
CA LYS A 280 -14.25 16.08 20.47
C LYS A 280 -12.90 16.57 19.94
N SER A 281 -11.81 15.84 20.20
CA SER A 281 -10.45 16.21 19.77
C SER A 281 -10.29 16.12 18.25
N SER A 282 -10.77 15.04 17.64
CA SER A 282 -10.66 14.85 16.18
C SER A 282 -11.55 15.81 15.39
N LEU A 283 -12.72 16.17 15.90
CA LEU A 283 -13.61 17.14 15.26
C LEU A 283 -13.00 18.55 15.28
N LEU A 284 -12.42 18.97 16.42
CA LEU A 284 -11.69 20.25 16.49
C LEU A 284 -10.50 20.31 15.53
N LYS A 285 -9.67 19.25 15.50
CA LYS A 285 -8.53 19.14 14.57
C LYS A 285 -8.99 19.19 13.11
N TYR A 286 -10.14 18.57 12.80
CA TYR A 286 -10.72 18.60 11.45
C TYR A 286 -11.13 20.03 11.04
N PHE A 287 -11.82 20.77 11.92
CA PHE A 287 -12.24 22.15 11.62
C PHE A 287 -11.05 23.10 11.49
N ILE A 288 -10.02 22.96 12.32
CA ILE A 288 -8.76 23.70 12.19
C ILE A 288 -8.14 23.40 10.83
N LEU A 289 -8.03 22.12 10.46
CA LEU A 289 -7.48 21.73 9.17
C LEU A 289 -8.32 22.25 8.00
N ALA A 290 -9.65 22.19 8.08
CA ALA A 290 -10.55 22.70 7.05
C ALA A 290 -10.35 24.22 6.83
N THR A 291 -10.12 24.97 7.92
CA THR A 291 -9.83 26.41 7.86
C THR A 291 -8.47 26.68 7.22
N ILE A 292 -7.43 25.91 7.59
CA ILE A 292 -6.10 26.00 6.97
C ILE A 292 -6.18 25.68 5.49
N VAL A 293 -6.87 24.61 5.12
CA VAL A 293 -7.10 24.19 3.73
C VAL A 293 -7.80 25.29 2.94
N MET A 294 -8.82 25.94 3.51
CA MET A 294 -9.51 27.04 2.87
C MET A 294 -8.60 28.25 2.60
N CYS A 295 -7.79 28.65 3.60
CA CYS A 295 -6.84 29.75 3.45
C CYS A 295 -5.73 29.43 2.44
N ALA A 296 -5.24 28.19 2.47
CA ALA A 296 -4.28 27.69 1.49
C ALA A 296 -4.86 27.68 0.07
N ASN A 297 -6.14 27.33 -0.09
CA ASN A 297 -6.80 27.29 -1.41
C ASN A 297 -6.77 28.68 -2.06
N TYR A 298 -7.19 29.70 -1.31
CA TYR A 298 -7.11 31.08 -1.78
C TYR A 298 -5.68 31.51 -2.13
N SER A 299 -4.71 31.20 -1.26
CA SER A 299 -3.32 31.61 -1.43
C SER A 299 -2.66 30.97 -2.66
N VAL A 300 -2.92 29.69 -2.91
CA VAL A 300 -2.36 28.94 -4.04
C VAL A 300 -3.02 29.35 -5.36
N ILE A 301 -4.34 29.58 -5.37
CA ILE A 301 -5.02 30.15 -6.56
C ILE A 301 -4.41 31.52 -6.89
N ASN A 302 -4.23 32.39 -5.88
CA ASN A 302 -3.66 33.72 -6.09
C ASN A 302 -2.20 33.64 -6.58
N LEU A 303 -1.41 32.68 -6.09
CA LEU A 303 -0.05 32.43 -6.59
C LEU A 303 -0.06 32.01 -8.07
N PHE A 304 -0.88 31.03 -8.45
CA PHE A 304 -0.94 30.57 -9.84
C PHE A 304 -1.49 31.61 -10.81
N TYR A 305 -2.48 32.39 -10.37
CA TYR A 305 -3.10 33.43 -11.19
C TYR A 305 -2.25 34.69 -11.28
N SER A 306 -1.89 35.28 -10.15
CA SER A 306 -1.28 36.62 -10.09
C SER A 306 0.23 36.61 -10.31
N ILE A 307 0.92 35.52 -9.96
CA ILE A 307 2.39 35.44 -10.05
C ILE A 307 2.85 34.61 -11.26
N ILE A 308 2.21 33.47 -11.50
CA ILE A 308 2.60 32.54 -12.59
C ILE A 308 1.84 32.85 -13.90
N GLY A 309 0.74 33.63 -13.83
CA GLY A 309 0.00 34.08 -15.02
C GLY A 309 -0.86 32.98 -15.66
N ILE A 310 -1.16 31.91 -14.94
CA ILE A 310 -2.03 30.83 -15.42
C ILE A 310 -3.47 31.33 -15.39
N SER A 311 -4.28 30.96 -16.40
CA SER A 311 -5.71 31.28 -16.39
C SER A 311 -6.38 30.82 -15.09
N VAL A 312 -7.33 31.59 -14.57
CA VAL A 312 -8.06 31.29 -13.33
C VAL A 312 -8.63 29.86 -13.33
N PHE A 313 -9.08 29.37 -14.50
CA PHE A 313 -9.60 28.03 -14.65
C PHE A 313 -8.56 26.93 -14.37
N PHE A 314 -7.40 27.00 -15.04
CA PHE A 314 -6.31 26.04 -14.83
C PHE A 314 -5.68 26.18 -13.44
N ALA A 315 -5.53 27.40 -12.92
CA ALA A 315 -5.07 27.67 -11.56
C ALA A 315 -5.98 27.01 -10.51
N LYS A 316 -7.31 27.07 -10.70
CA LYS A 316 -8.28 26.42 -9.83
C LYS A 316 -8.14 24.91 -9.85
N ILE A 317 -8.07 24.28 -11.02
CA ILE A 317 -7.91 22.81 -11.13
C ILE A 317 -6.62 22.35 -10.44
N LEU A 318 -5.50 23.01 -10.71
CA LEU A 318 -4.21 22.64 -10.13
C LEU A 318 -4.22 22.78 -8.60
N THR A 319 -4.81 23.86 -8.10
CA THR A 319 -4.95 24.09 -6.66
C THR A 319 -5.81 23.02 -6.00
N GLU A 320 -6.97 22.69 -6.56
CA GLU A 320 -7.86 21.65 -6.01
C GLU A 320 -7.14 20.30 -5.94
N ILE A 321 -6.36 19.93 -6.95
CA ILE A 321 -5.55 18.71 -6.93
C ILE A 321 -4.52 18.76 -5.79
N THR A 322 -3.72 19.82 -5.69
CA THR A 322 -2.69 19.95 -4.64
C THR A 322 -3.29 19.93 -3.24
N ILE A 323 -4.39 20.65 -3.03
CA ILE A 323 -5.07 20.77 -1.74
C ILE A 323 -5.80 19.50 -1.36
N PHE A 324 -6.42 18.81 -2.32
CA PHE A 324 -7.04 17.52 -2.10
C PHE A 324 -6.04 16.54 -1.48
N PHE A 325 -4.87 16.45 -2.09
CA PHE A 325 -3.78 15.61 -1.63
C PHE A 325 -3.32 16.04 -0.23
N PHE A 326 -2.97 17.32 -0.02
CA PHE A 326 -2.58 17.82 1.30
C PHE A 326 -3.62 17.53 2.39
N SER A 327 -4.91 17.73 2.08
CA SER A 327 -6.03 17.47 2.99
C SER A 327 -6.10 15.99 3.38
N TYR A 328 -5.94 15.07 2.43
CA TYR A 328 -5.90 13.63 2.71
C TYR A 328 -4.76 13.28 3.68
N TRP A 329 -3.54 13.74 3.37
CA TRP A 329 -2.36 13.50 4.19
C TRP A 329 -2.53 14.06 5.61
N ALA A 330 -3.00 15.31 5.73
CA ALA A 330 -3.17 15.97 7.02
C ALA A 330 -4.30 15.35 7.86
N GLN A 331 -5.41 14.94 7.24
CA GLN A 331 -6.49 14.24 7.94
C GLN A 331 -6.00 12.91 8.51
N ARG A 332 -5.22 12.15 7.72
CA ARG A 332 -4.68 10.88 8.18
C ARG A 332 -3.65 11.05 9.31
N LYS A 333 -2.74 12.03 9.20
CA LYS A 333 -1.57 12.18 10.10
C LYS A 333 -1.83 13.07 11.32
N PHE A 334 -2.81 13.96 11.29
CA PHE A 334 -3.08 14.87 12.41
C PHE A 334 -4.49 14.68 12.99
N VAL A 335 -5.52 14.57 12.14
CA VAL A 335 -6.92 14.57 12.59
C VAL A 335 -7.34 13.24 13.20
N PHE A 336 -7.02 12.13 12.54
CA PHE A 336 -7.42 10.79 12.95
C PHE A 336 -6.29 9.99 13.63
N VAL A 337 -5.28 10.68 14.16
CA VAL A 337 -4.26 10.07 15.03
C VAL A 337 -4.74 10.12 16.48
N LYS A 338 -4.36 9.09 17.26
CA LYS A 338 -4.72 8.93 18.67
C LYS A 338 -4.47 10.19 19.49
#